data_AF-A0A424Y226-F1
#
_entry.id   AF-A0A424Y226-F1
#
_cell.length_a   1.000
_cell.length_b   1.000
_cell.length_c   1.000
_cell.angle_alpha   90.00
_cell.angle_beta   90.00
_cell.angle_gamma   90.00
#
_symmetry.space_group_name_H-M   'P 1'
#
loop_
_entity.id
_entity.type
_entity.pdbx_description
1 polymer ?
#
loop_
_entity_poly.entity_id
_entity_poly.type
_entity_poly.pdbx_seq_one_letter_code
_entity_poly.pdbx_strand_id
1 'polypeptide(L)'
;MRFYDREVELKILKDMRLQSSHKSRMTFIVGRRRVGKTRLIKEAFSSDNLVYFFVAKKNENLLCEEYCSINEESLGAKIVGQLSSDSLSGMNMFS
;
A
#
# COMPACT_ATOMS: atom_id res chain seq x y z
N MET A 1 -8.43 21.51 7.28
CA MET A 1 -7.10 22.04 6.86
C MET A 1 -6.91 21.73 5.37
N ARG A 2 -6.90 22.74 4.49
CA ARG A 2 -6.79 22.53 3.03
C ARG A 2 -5.39 22.01 2.66
N PHE A 3 -5.31 21.17 1.63
CA PHE A 3 -4.06 20.68 1.05
C PHE A 3 -3.60 21.70 0.01
N TYR A 4 -2.42 22.29 0.18
CA TYR A 4 -1.95 23.41 -0.65
C TYR A 4 -0.71 23.02 -1.45
N ASP A 5 -0.58 23.60 -2.65
CA ASP A 5 0.67 23.72 -3.40
C ASP A 5 1.36 22.39 -3.75
N ARG A 6 0.58 21.43 -4.23
CA ARG A 6 1.03 20.08 -4.62
C ARG A 6 0.42 19.61 -5.94
N GLU A 7 -0.08 20.53 -6.75
CA GLU A 7 -0.79 20.23 -8.00
C GLU A 7 0.07 19.45 -8.99
N VAL A 8 1.36 19.79 -9.07
CA VAL A 8 2.32 19.11 -9.94
C VAL A 8 2.51 17.66 -9.50
N GLU A 9 2.77 17.43 -8.21
CA GLU A 9 2.97 16.08 -7.69
C GLU A 9 1.69 15.24 -7.78
N LEU A 10 0.52 15.84 -7.52
CA LEU A 10 -0.78 15.18 -7.68
C LEU A 10 -1.01 14.76 -9.15
N LYS A 11 -0.69 15.62 -10.12
CA LYS A 11 -0.80 15.30 -11.54
C LYS A 11 0.10 14.11 -11.90
N ILE A 12 1.37 14.13 -11.46
CA ILE A 12 2.32 13.04 -11.69
C ILE A 12 1.78 11.71 -11.14
N LEU A 13 1.23 11.71 -9.92
CA LEU A 13 0.67 10.51 -9.31
C LEU A 13 -0.55 9.97 -10.06
N LYS A 14 -1.43 10.85 -10.56
CA LYS A 14 -2.59 10.46 -11.39
C LYS A 14 -2.15 9.87 -12.73
N ASP A 15 -1.16 10.47 -13.38
CA ASP A 15 -0.61 9.96 -14.64
C ASP A 15 0.05 8.58 -14.44
N MET A 16 0.79 8.39 -13.35
CA MET A 16 1.36 7.08 -12.98
C MET A 16 0.29 6.02 -12.77
N ARG A 17 -0.84 6.38 -12.12
CA ARG A 17 -1.97 5.47 -11.94
C ARG A 17 -2.60 5.06 -13.26
N LEU A 18 -2.83 6.02 -14.17
CA LEU A 18 -3.34 5.71 -15.51
C LEU A 18 -2.37 4.77 -16.25
N GLN A 19 -1.07 5.00 -16.16
CA GLN A 19 -0.08 4.14 -16.82
C GLN A 19 0.00 2.74 -16.19
N SER A 20 -0.37 2.60 -14.92
CA SER A 20 -0.36 1.31 -14.22
C SER A 20 -1.46 0.34 -14.65
N SER A 21 -2.53 0.83 -15.31
CA SER A 21 -3.59 -0.05 -15.85
C SER A 21 -3.11 -0.86 -17.06
N HIS A 22 -2.06 -0.40 -17.74
CA HIS A 22 -1.54 -1.06 -18.94
C HIS A 22 -0.34 -1.98 -18.65
N LYS A 23 0.45 -1.67 -17.61
CA LYS A 23 1.64 -2.43 -17.22
C LYS A 23 1.82 -2.37 -15.71
N SER A 24 2.36 -3.43 -15.11
CA SER A 24 2.75 -3.43 -13.70
C SER A 24 3.81 -2.35 -13.44
N ARG A 25 3.64 -1.58 -12.36
CA ARG A 25 4.53 -0.48 -11.99
C ARG A 25 4.76 -0.44 -10.49
N MET A 26 6.03 -0.35 -10.11
CA MET A 26 6.45 -0.05 -8.75
C MET A 26 6.94 1.40 -8.68
N THR A 27 6.44 2.18 -7.73
CA THR A 27 6.79 3.60 -7.57
C THR A 27 7.33 3.86 -6.17
N PHE A 28 8.49 4.50 -6.09
CA PHE A 28 9.09 4.92 -4.83
C PHE A 28 8.93 6.43 -4.67
N ILE A 29 8.38 6.86 -3.54
CA ILE A 29 8.19 8.29 -3.22
C ILE A 29 9.18 8.69 -2.14
N VAL A 30 10.15 9.51 -2.51
CA VAL A 30 11.25 9.96 -1.64
C VAL A 30 11.11 11.44 -1.30
N GLY A 31 11.78 11.87 -0.22
CA GLY A 31 11.80 13.28 0.19
C GLY A 31 12.08 13.44 1.69
N ARG A 32 12.28 14.69 2.13
CA ARG A 32 12.64 15.03 3.53
C ARG A 32 11.59 14.53 4.53
N ARG A 33 12.00 14.44 5.81
CA ARG A 33 11.08 14.12 6.92
C ARG A 33 10.02 15.23 7.03
N ARG A 34 8.78 14.86 7.35
CA ARG A 34 7.61 15.76 7.55
C ARG A 34 7.08 16.55 6.35
N VAL A 35 7.53 16.29 5.12
CA VAL A 35 6.98 16.96 3.91
C VAL A 35 5.57 16.53 3.51
N GLY A 36 4.95 15.59 4.24
CA GLY A 36 3.56 15.19 4.01
C GLY A 36 3.35 14.11 2.94
N LYS A 37 4.37 13.33 2.57
CA LYS A 37 4.30 12.26 1.54
C LYS A 37 3.07 11.34 1.70
N THR A 38 2.84 10.81 2.90
CA THR A 38 1.69 9.92 3.17
C THR A 38 0.36 10.63 2.93
N ARG A 39 0.26 11.92 3.29
CA ARG A 39 -0.95 12.71 3.05
C ARG A 39 -1.17 12.98 1.56
N LEU A 40 -0.10 13.30 0.83
CA LEU A 40 -0.14 13.48 -0.63
C LEU A 40 -0.69 12.25 -1.35
N ILE A 41 -0.19 11.05 -1.00
CA ILE A 41 -0.64 9.79 -1.61
C ILE A 41 -2.12 9.54 -1.31
N LYS A 42 -2.54 9.70 -0.05
CA LYS A 42 -3.94 9.52 0.35
C LYS A 42 -4.87 10.51 -0.35
N GLU A 43 -4.44 11.75 -0.55
CA GLU A 43 -5.19 12.76 -1.30
C GLU A 43 -5.31 12.38 -2.78
N ALA A 44 -4.19 12.01 -3.41
CA ALA A 44 -4.12 11.71 -4.85
C ALA A 44 -5.01 10.53 -5.26
N PHE A 45 -5.17 9.55 -4.37
CA PHE A 45 -5.91 8.31 -4.60
C PHE A 45 -7.15 8.20 -3.70
N SER A 46 -7.66 9.32 -3.16
CA SER A 46 -8.82 9.33 -2.26
C SER A 46 -10.11 8.81 -2.89
N SER A 47 -10.23 8.91 -4.21
CA SER A 47 -11.35 8.37 -5.00
C SER A 47 -11.11 6.94 -5.51
N ASP A 48 -9.91 6.39 -5.33
CA ASP A 48 -9.55 5.07 -5.84
C ASP A 48 -9.73 4.01 -4.74
N ASN A 49 -10.11 2.80 -5.14
CA ASN A 49 -9.98 1.63 -4.26
C ASN A 49 -8.49 1.35 -4.04
N LEU A 50 -7.97 1.78 -2.89
CA LEU A 50 -6.58 1.66 -2.49
C LEU A 50 -6.46 0.77 -1.25
N VAL A 51 -5.62 -0.25 -1.33
CA VAL A 51 -5.19 -1.02 -0.16
C VAL A 51 -3.94 -0.36 0.42
N TYR A 52 -4.01 0.05 1.69
CA TYR A 52 -2.91 0.73 2.38
C TYR A 52 -2.37 -0.10 3.53
N PHE A 53 -1.12 -0.56 3.40
CA PHE A 53 -0.40 -1.25 4.47
C PHE A 53 0.54 -0.31 5.22
N PHE A 54 0.33 -0.17 6.52
CA PHE A 54 1.22 0.56 7.40
C PHE A 54 2.12 -0.40 8.18
N VAL A 55 3.39 -0.43 7.81
CA VAL A 55 4.39 -1.27 8.47
C VAL A 55 4.85 -0.60 9.77
N ALA A 56 4.21 -0.98 10.89
CA ALA A 56 4.61 -0.58 12.23
C ALA A 56 5.69 -1.51 12.80
N LYS A 57 6.39 -1.07 13.85
CA LYS A 57 7.29 -1.93 14.63
C LYS A 57 6.46 -2.87 15.52
N LYS A 58 5.90 -3.92 14.93
CA LYS A 58 5.11 -4.98 15.57
C LYS A 58 5.66 -6.35 15.17
N ASN A 59 5.20 -7.41 15.83
CA ASN A 59 5.46 -8.78 15.38
C ASN A 59 4.86 -9.00 13.98
N GLU A 60 5.57 -9.74 13.13
CA GLU A 60 5.12 -10.09 11.77
C GLU A 60 3.71 -10.68 11.76
N ASN A 61 3.41 -11.63 12.67
CA ASN A 61 2.10 -12.27 12.73
C ASN A 61 0.96 -11.26 12.94
N LEU A 62 1.18 -10.25 13.79
CA LEU A 62 0.20 -9.17 14.02
C LEU A 62 0.05 -8.28 12.80
N LEU A 63 1.12 -8.01 12.05
CA LEU A 63 1.04 -7.26 10.80
C LEU A 63 0.27 -8.04 9.73
N CYS A 64 0.51 -9.35 9.61
CA CYS A 64 -0.21 -10.21 8.67
C CYS A 64 -1.71 -10.25 8.99
N GLU A 65 -2.09 -10.41 10.26
CA GLU A 65 -3.49 -10.36 10.69
C GLU A 65 -4.13 -9.00 10.34
N GLU A 66 -3.47 -7.89 10.66
CA GLU A 66 -3.94 -6.54 10.32
C GLU A 66 -4.11 -6.36 8.81
N TYR A 67 -3.15 -6.82 8.00
CA TYR A 67 -3.22 -6.70 6.54
C TYR A 67 -4.31 -7.58 5.93
N CYS A 68 -4.55 -8.77 6.49
CA CYS A 68 -5.66 -9.61 6.08
C CYS A 68 -6.99 -8.90 6.31
N SER A 69 -7.20 -8.32 7.51
CA SER A 69 -8.42 -7.55 7.78
C SER A 69 -8.58 -6.35 6.85
N ILE A 70 -7.50 -5.58 6.59
CA ILE A 70 -7.53 -4.44 5.66
C ILE A 70 -7.91 -4.88 4.23
N ASN A 71 -7.37 -6.01 3.77
CA ASN A 71 -7.69 -6.56 2.46
C ASN A 71 -9.16 -6.97 2.35
N GLU A 72 -9.69 -7.69 3.34
CA GLU A 72 -11.09 -8.12 3.34
C GLU A 72 -12.05 -6.91 3.32
N GLU A 73 -11.75 -5.88 4.11
CA GLU A 73 -12.52 -4.64 4.16
C GLU A 73 -12.43 -3.85 2.85
N SER A 74 -11.23 -3.73 2.27
CA SER A 74 -10.99 -2.89 1.09
C SER A 74 -11.43 -3.55 -0.22
N LEU A 75 -11.37 -4.88 -0.30
CA LEU A 75 -11.63 -5.64 -1.54
C LEU A 75 -12.97 -6.40 -1.50
N GLY A 76 -13.63 -6.50 -0.35
CA GLY A 76 -14.88 -7.25 -0.18
C GLY A 76 -14.75 -8.76 -0.42
N ALA A 77 -13.52 -9.27 -0.48
CA ALA A 77 -13.21 -10.67 -0.72
C ALA A 77 -12.68 -11.29 0.57
N LYS A 78 -13.28 -12.40 0.99
CA LYS A 78 -12.82 -13.16 2.15
C LYS A 78 -11.48 -13.81 1.82
N ILE A 79 -10.48 -13.60 2.67
CA ILE A 79 -9.19 -14.25 2.51
C ILE A 79 -9.34 -15.70 2.97
N VAL A 80 -8.94 -16.62 2.09
CA VAL A 80 -8.92 -18.06 2.39
C VAL A 80 -7.49 -18.45 2.75
N GLY A 81 -7.28 -18.86 4.00
CA GLY A 81 -5.98 -19.26 4.53
C GLY A 81 -5.44 -18.29 5.61
N GLN A 82 -4.54 -18.80 6.45
CA GLN A 82 -3.80 -17.99 7.42
C GLN A 82 -2.32 -18.01 7.05
N LEU A 83 -1.71 -16.83 6.97
CA LEU A 83 -0.27 -16.68 6.86
C LEU A 83 0.31 -16.92 8.26
N SER A 84 0.73 -18.16 8.54
CA SER A 84 1.53 -18.47 9.72
C SER A 84 3.01 -18.46 9.34
N SER A 85 3.87 -17.94 10.23
CA SER A 85 5.34 -17.95 10.07
C SER A 85 5.91 -19.33 9.72
N ASP A 86 5.23 -20.41 10.13
CA ASP A 86 5.62 -21.78 9.84
C ASP A 86 5.47 -22.15 8.35
N SER A 87 4.52 -21.53 7.64
CA SER A 87 4.27 -21.78 6.22
C SER A 87 5.31 -21.14 5.28
N LEU A 88 5.98 -20.06 5.72
CA LEU A 88 7.06 -19.40 4.96
C LEU A 88 8.39 -20.15 5.06
N SER A 89 8.58 -20.98 6.10
CA SER A 89 9.77 -21.84 6.23
C SER A 89 9.83 -22.92 5.13
N GLY A 90 8.68 -23.29 4.56
CA GLY A 90 8.59 -24.26 3.46
C GLY A 90 8.90 -23.70 2.06
N MET A 91 8.98 -22.38 1.89
CA MET A 91 9.30 -21.76 0.59
C MET A 91 10.81 -21.52 0.37
N ASN A 92 11.66 -21.80 1.36
CA ASN A 92 13.12 -21.89 1.21
C ASN A 92 13.61 -23.32 0.88
N MET A 93 12.77 -24.11 0.21
CA MET A 93 13.15 -25.42 -0.34
C MET A 93 12.91 -25.46 -1.85
N PHE A 94 13.42 -24.46 -2.56
CA PHE A 94 13.86 -24.67 -3.94
C PHE A 94 15.29 -24.14 -4.04
N SER A 95 16.17 -25.12 -4.22
CA SER A 95 17.60 -25.05 -4.54
C SER A 95 17.95 -24.02 -5.61
#